data_AF-A0A7C5KN93-F1
#
_entry.id   AF-A0A7C5KN93-F1
#
_cell.length_a   1.000
_cell.length_b   1.000
_cell.length_c   1.000
_cell.angle_alpha   90.00
_cell.angle_beta   90.00
_cell.angle_gamma   90.00
#
_symmetry.space_group_name_H-M   'P 1'
#
loop_
_entity.id
_entity.type
_entity.pdbx_description
1 polymer ?
#
loop_
_entity_poly.entity_id
_entity_poly.type
_entity_poly.pdbx_seq_one_letter_code
_entity_poly.pdbx_strand_id
1 'polypeptide(L)'
;AFRDIARHRKGFIQQEELTTAHGYCIPPLFKEAGLSKRYQDVISGVTRRIHDLAERFPEESRYLIPFAFLQKVRVQFDLRQMAYFCELRSAPEGHFSYRDIAIRMGKALQKVAPLLGQYLRLTEDTVFLGRVEAEGHRDKRREDRERRAQERGFEI
;
A
#
# COMPACT_ATOMS: atom_id res chain seq x y z
N ALA A 1 0.14 0.25 -3.88
CA ALA A 1 -0.56 -1.04 -3.65
C ALA A 1 0.12 -2.22 -4.33
N PHE A 2 0.17 -2.29 -5.67
CA PHE A 2 0.65 -3.48 -6.40
C PHE A 2 2.03 -3.99 -5.93
N ARG A 3 3.03 -3.12 -5.82
CA ARG A 3 4.39 -3.51 -5.39
C ARG A 3 4.44 -4.23 -4.03
N ASP A 4 3.50 -3.94 -3.14
CA ASP A 4 3.38 -4.60 -1.83
C ASP A 4 2.66 -5.95 -1.94
N ILE A 5 1.62 -6.01 -2.78
CA ILE A 5 0.87 -7.23 -3.09
C ILE A 5 1.79 -8.23 -3.81
N ALA A 6 2.61 -7.78 -4.75
CA ALA A 6 3.56 -8.58 -5.53
C ALA A 6 4.63 -9.28 -4.69
N ARG A 7 4.78 -8.93 -3.40
CA ARG A 7 5.72 -9.61 -2.50
C ARG A 7 5.23 -10.98 -2.01
N HIS A 8 3.97 -11.33 -2.27
CA HIS A 8 3.38 -12.61 -1.87
C HIS A 8 3.64 -13.65 -2.95
N ARG A 9 4.66 -14.49 -2.72
CA ARG A 9 5.23 -15.38 -3.74
C ARG A 9 4.45 -16.67 -3.96
N LYS A 10 3.55 -17.05 -3.04
CA LYS A 10 2.73 -18.25 -3.19
C LYS A 10 1.45 -17.87 -3.91
N GLY A 11 1.31 -18.25 -5.17
CA GLY A 11 0.15 -17.90 -5.97
C GLY A 11 0.55 -17.45 -7.36
N PHE A 12 -0.41 -16.87 -8.08
CA PHE A 12 -0.22 -16.36 -9.42
C PHE A 12 -0.57 -14.88 -9.46
N ILE A 13 0.31 -14.09 -10.07
CA ILE A 13 0.15 -12.65 -10.24
C ILE A 13 0.42 -12.35 -11.71
N GLN A 14 -0.57 -11.77 -12.37
CA GLN A 14 -0.45 -11.27 -13.73
C GLN A 14 -0.72 -9.77 -13.71
N GLN A 15 0.29 -9.02 -14.09
CA GLN A 15 0.27 -7.56 -14.14
C GLN A 15 0.05 -7.14 -15.60
N GLU A 16 -0.86 -6.20 -15.84
CA GLU A 16 -0.94 -5.49 -17.12
C GLU A 16 0.33 -4.65 -17.35
N GLU A 17 0.66 -4.33 -18.60
CA GLU A 17 1.70 -3.34 -18.87
C GLU A 17 1.39 -1.99 -18.20
N LEU A 18 2.43 -1.25 -17.80
CA LEU A 18 2.23 0.04 -17.15
C LEU A 18 1.58 1.03 -18.13
N THR A 19 0.48 1.64 -17.72
CA THR A 19 -0.30 2.57 -18.55
C THR A 19 -0.90 3.70 -17.71
N THR A 20 -1.16 4.84 -18.35
CA THR A 20 -1.88 5.96 -17.76
C THR A 20 -3.40 5.85 -17.92
N ALA A 21 -3.89 4.83 -18.65
CA ALA A 21 -5.28 4.72 -19.09
C ALA A 21 -6.32 4.56 -17.95
N HIS A 22 -5.92 4.02 -16.79
CA HIS A 22 -6.85 3.77 -15.68
C HIS A 22 -6.98 4.96 -14.71
N GLY A 23 -6.36 6.09 -15.03
CA GLY A 23 -6.31 7.24 -14.15
C GLY A 23 -5.41 7.02 -12.92
N TYR A 24 -5.57 7.86 -11.91
CA TYR A 24 -4.71 7.89 -10.73
C TYR A 24 -5.50 8.10 -9.44
N CYS A 25 -4.88 7.75 -8.32
CA CYS A 25 -5.44 7.95 -6.98
C CYS A 25 -4.88 9.22 -6.33
N ILE A 26 -5.75 9.99 -5.67
CA ILE A 26 -5.33 11.12 -4.81
C ILE A 26 -5.37 10.62 -3.36
N PRO A 27 -4.24 10.60 -2.63
CA PRO A 27 -4.24 10.20 -1.24
C PRO A 27 -5.19 11.08 -0.39
N PRO A 28 -6.01 10.51 0.51
CA PRO A 28 -6.87 11.25 1.44
C PRO A 28 -6.22 12.46 2.12
N LEU A 29 -4.97 12.33 2.60
CA LEU A 29 -4.23 13.45 3.20
C LEU A 29 -4.05 14.65 2.25
N PHE A 30 -3.91 14.43 0.94
CA PHE A 30 -3.81 15.53 -0.02
C PHE A 30 -5.15 16.24 -0.20
N LYS A 31 -6.27 15.54 0.03
CA LYS A 31 -7.60 16.15 0.07
C LYS A 31 -7.77 16.97 1.35
N GLU A 32 -7.43 16.40 2.50
CA GLU A 32 -7.51 17.05 3.81
C GLU A 32 -6.61 18.29 3.90
N ALA A 33 -5.42 18.23 3.29
CA ALA A 33 -4.47 19.35 3.26
C ALA A 33 -4.79 20.41 2.18
N GLY A 34 -5.90 20.27 1.42
CA GLY A 34 -6.23 21.20 0.33
C GLY A 34 -5.26 21.17 -0.87
N LEU A 35 -4.40 20.15 -0.97
CA LEU A 35 -3.36 20.02 -2.00
C LEU A 35 -3.84 19.28 -3.26
N SER A 36 -5.12 18.87 -3.31
CA SER A 36 -5.66 18.05 -4.40
C SER A 36 -5.47 18.68 -5.78
N LYS A 37 -5.77 19.98 -5.93
CA LYS A 37 -5.62 20.66 -7.23
C LYS A 37 -4.16 20.68 -7.70
N ARG A 38 -3.24 21.07 -6.81
CA ARG A 38 -1.80 21.06 -7.12
C ARG A 38 -1.30 19.67 -7.52
N TYR A 39 -1.78 18.63 -6.84
CA TYR A 39 -1.45 17.26 -7.18
C TYR A 39 -1.96 16.86 -8.58
N GLN A 40 -3.22 17.18 -8.88
CA GLN A 40 -3.83 16.92 -10.19
C GLN A 40 -3.10 17.67 -11.31
N ASP A 41 -2.72 18.93 -11.09
CA ASP A 41 -1.99 19.74 -12.07
C ASP A 41 -0.63 19.11 -12.40
N VAL A 42 0.10 18.65 -11.38
CA VAL A 42 1.39 17.94 -11.54
C VAL A 42 1.20 16.63 -12.30
N ILE A 43 0.26 15.78 -11.88
CA ILE A 43 0.00 14.50 -12.53
C ILE A 43 -0.42 14.70 -13.99
N SER A 44 -1.27 15.69 -14.28
CA SER A 44 -1.69 16.01 -15.63
C SER A 44 -0.52 16.47 -16.50
N GLY A 45 0.39 17.27 -15.95
CA GLY A 45 1.62 17.69 -16.63
C GLY A 45 2.55 16.52 -16.95
N VAL A 46 2.72 15.58 -16.02
CA VAL A 46 3.51 14.35 -16.22
C VAL A 46 2.85 13.46 -17.28
N THR A 47 1.53 13.31 -17.22
CA THR A 47 0.76 12.49 -18.17
C THR A 47 0.97 12.96 -19.61
N ARG A 48 0.88 14.27 -19.85
CA ARG A 48 1.14 14.85 -21.18
C ARG A 48 2.54 14.50 -21.69
N ARG A 49 3.57 14.69 -20.87
CA ARG A 49 4.96 14.37 -21.24
C ARG A 49 5.17 12.89 -21.54
N ILE A 50 4.48 12.01 -20.81
CA ILE A 50 4.51 10.56 -21.08
C ILE A 50 3.91 10.27 -22.45
N HIS A 51 2.75 10.87 -22.77
CA HIS A 51 2.11 10.69 -24.07
C HIS A 51 2.98 11.21 -25.22
N ASP A 52 3.54 12.42 -25.09
CA ASP A 52 4.43 13.00 -26.09
C ASP A 52 5.66 12.10 -26.34
N LEU A 53 6.24 11.53 -25.27
CA LEU A 53 7.37 10.61 -25.39
C LEU A 53 6.98 9.26 -26.00
N ALA A 54 5.79 8.76 -25.68
CA ALA A 54 5.29 7.46 -26.14
C ALA A 54 5.08 7.41 -27.67
N GLU A 55 4.89 8.56 -28.33
CA GLU A 55 4.81 8.63 -29.80
C GLU A 55 6.07 8.11 -30.48
N ARG A 56 7.24 8.25 -29.84
CA ARG A 56 8.54 7.84 -30.38
C ARG A 56 9.20 6.71 -29.59
N PHE A 57 8.93 6.61 -28.30
CA PHE A 57 9.56 5.68 -27.36
C PHE A 57 8.50 5.04 -26.43
N PRO A 58 7.62 4.18 -26.98
CA PRO A 58 6.47 3.65 -26.25
C PRO A 58 6.86 2.84 -25.01
N GLU A 59 7.93 2.04 -25.07
CA GLU A 59 8.37 1.20 -23.96
C GLU A 59 9.11 2.01 -22.88
N GLU A 60 9.97 2.94 -23.29
CA GLU A 60 10.73 3.80 -22.39
C GLU A 60 9.83 4.81 -21.67
N SER A 61 8.76 5.27 -22.33
CA SER A 61 7.78 6.19 -21.72
C SER A 61 7.15 5.62 -20.45
N ARG A 62 7.04 4.29 -20.35
CA ARG A 62 6.48 3.59 -19.20
C ARG A 62 7.30 3.75 -17.93
N TYR A 63 8.61 4.00 -18.05
CA TYR A 63 9.49 4.25 -16.90
C TYR A 63 9.16 5.56 -16.18
N LEU A 64 8.47 6.48 -16.86
CA LEU A 64 8.09 7.76 -16.29
C LEU A 64 6.73 7.71 -15.57
N ILE A 65 5.98 6.60 -15.65
CA ILE A 65 4.66 6.45 -15.04
C ILE A 65 4.79 6.46 -13.50
N PRO A 66 4.24 7.49 -12.80
CA PRO A 66 4.27 7.54 -11.34
C PRO A 66 3.45 6.42 -10.69
N PHE A 67 3.81 6.02 -9.47
CA PHE A 67 3.04 5.04 -8.68
C PHE A 67 1.63 5.51 -8.24
N ALA A 68 1.26 6.74 -8.59
CA ALA A 68 -0.09 7.27 -8.43
C ALA A 68 -1.11 6.58 -9.34
N PHE A 69 -0.66 6.10 -10.51
CA PHE A 69 -1.53 5.53 -11.52
C PHE A 69 -2.10 4.18 -11.10
N LEU A 70 -3.37 3.98 -11.42
CA LEU A 70 -4.07 2.73 -11.20
C LEU A 70 -3.62 1.71 -12.23
N GLN A 71 -3.57 0.45 -11.82
CA GLN A 71 -3.11 -0.64 -12.66
C GLN A 71 -4.02 -1.85 -12.48
N LYS A 72 -4.30 -2.56 -13.57
CA LYS A 72 -5.01 -3.83 -13.51
C LYS A 72 -4.04 -4.96 -13.21
N VAL A 73 -4.39 -5.74 -12.21
CA VAL A 73 -3.60 -6.89 -11.77
C VAL A 73 -4.57 -8.01 -11.44
N ARG A 74 -4.31 -9.19 -12.00
CA ARG A 74 -4.97 -10.43 -11.60
C ARG A 74 -4.11 -11.11 -10.55
N VAL A 75 -4.70 -11.41 -9.41
CA VAL A 75 -4.06 -12.11 -8.31
C VAL A 75 -4.88 -13.34 -7.98
N GLN A 76 -4.23 -14.49 -7.90
CA GLN A 76 -4.82 -15.76 -7.49
C GLN A 76 -4.00 -16.35 -6.35
N PHE A 77 -4.68 -16.62 -5.25
CA PHE A 77 -4.13 -17.25 -4.06
C PHE A 77 -4.92 -18.51 -3.72
N ASP A 78 -4.24 -19.52 -3.18
CA ASP A 78 -4.93 -20.59 -2.46
C ASP A 78 -5.56 -20.03 -1.16
N LEU A 79 -6.45 -20.80 -0.52
CA LEU A 79 -7.15 -20.32 0.69
C LEU A 79 -6.19 -19.96 1.84
N ARG A 80 -5.11 -20.72 2.01
CA ARG A 80 -4.11 -20.52 3.07
C ARG A 80 -3.35 -19.20 2.86
N GLN A 81 -2.94 -18.94 1.63
CA GLN A 81 -2.28 -17.73 1.23
C GLN A 81 -3.22 -16.55 1.28
N MET A 82 -4.48 -16.71 0.87
CA MET A 82 -5.50 -15.68 0.95
C MET A 82 -5.68 -15.23 2.40
N ALA A 83 -5.83 -16.18 3.33
CA ALA A 83 -5.91 -15.87 4.76
C ALA A 83 -4.66 -15.12 5.25
N TYR A 84 -3.47 -15.66 4.99
CA TYR A 84 -2.21 -15.02 5.37
C TYR A 84 -2.05 -13.59 4.80
N PHE A 85 -2.38 -13.40 3.52
CA PHE A 85 -2.34 -12.10 2.86
C PHE A 85 -3.27 -11.11 3.55
N CYS A 86 -4.53 -11.50 3.77
CA CYS A 86 -5.51 -10.59 4.33
C CYS A 86 -5.14 -10.20 5.76
N GLU A 87 -4.76 -11.14 6.62
CA GLU A 87 -4.36 -10.86 8.01
C GLU A 87 -3.12 -9.95 8.09
N LEU A 88 -2.09 -10.25 7.30
CA LEU A 88 -0.85 -9.47 7.31
C LEU A 88 -1.05 -8.07 6.74
N ARG A 89 -1.84 -7.94 5.67
CA ARG A 89 -1.98 -6.68 4.91
C ARG A 89 -3.16 -5.83 5.35
N SER A 90 -4.06 -6.35 6.18
CA SER A 90 -5.06 -5.55 6.89
C SER A 90 -4.51 -4.82 8.12
N ALA A 91 -3.31 -5.17 8.60
CA ALA A 91 -2.73 -4.58 9.80
C ALA A 91 -2.65 -3.02 9.72
N PRO A 92 -2.87 -2.30 10.84
CA PRO A 92 -2.91 -0.84 10.86
C PRO A 92 -1.64 -0.18 10.32
N GLU A 93 -0.46 -0.79 10.53
CA GLU A 93 0.83 -0.27 10.07
C GLU A 93 0.96 -0.30 8.55
N GLY A 94 0.00 -0.91 7.86
CA GLY A 94 -0.02 -1.03 6.42
C GLY A 94 -0.41 0.26 5.70
N HIS A 95 0.20 0.51 4.54
CA HIS A 95 -0.18 1.63 3.69
C HIS A 95 -1.64 1.50 3.21
N PHE A 96 -2.41 2.59 3.33
CA PHE A 96 -3.85 2.63 3.06
C PHE A 96 -4.27 1.94 1.74
N SER A 97 -3.48 2.15 0.67
CA SER A 97 -3.80 1.66 -0.67
C SER A 97 -3.87 0.14 -0.81
N TYR A 98 -2.97 -0.65 -0.21
CA TYR A 98 -3.08 -2.11 -0.27
C TYR A 98 -3.92 -2.67 0.87
N ARG A 99 -4.07 -1.90 1.95
CA ARG A 99 -4.84 -2.31 3.13
C ARG A 99 -6.33 -2.42 2.81
N ASP A 100 -6.87 -1.43 2.11
CA ASP A 100 -8.24 -1.47 1.58
C ASP A 100 -8.46 -2.71 0.68
N ILE A 101 -7.50 -3.06 -0.18
CA ILE A 101 -7.56 -4.26 -1.02
C ILE A 101 -7.57 -5.53 -0.15
N ALA A 102 -6.71 -5.62 0.86
CA ALA A 102 -6.65 -6.76 1.77
C ALA A 102 -7.95 -6.97 2.55
N ILE A 103 -8.56 -5.89 3.06
CA ILE A 103 -9.85 -5.94 3.76
C ILE A 103 -10.96 -6.39 2.81
N ARG A 104 -11.04 -5.83 1.59
CA ARG A 104 -12.04 -6.23 0.58
C ARG A 104 -11.89 -7.70 0.19
N MET A 105 -10.65 -8.15 0.00
CA MET A 105 -10.32 -9.55 -0.28
C MET A 105 -10.73 -10.47 0.88
N GLY A 106 -10.46 -10.08 2.13
CA GLY A 106 -10.87 -10.82 3.31
C GLY A 106 -12.40 -10.94 3.44
N LYS A 107 -13.12 -9.84 3.21
CA LYS A 107 -14.60 -9.84 3.19
C LYS A 107 -15.16 -10.73 2.08
N ALA A 108 -14.52 -10.76 0.92
CA ALA A 108 -14.90 -11.69 -0.14
C ALA A 108 -14.64 -13.16 0.26
N LEU A 109 -13.50 -13.44 0.91
CA LEU A 109 -13.19 -14.77 1.43
C LEU A 109 -14.22 -15.25 2.46
N GLN A 110 -14.65 -14.38 3.38
CA GLN A 110 -15.69 -14.71 4.37
C GLN A 110 -17.02 -15.10 3.71
N LYS A 111 -17.36 -14.47 2.57
CA LYS A 111 -18.59 -14.81 1.82
C LYS A 111 -18.47 -16.15 1.08
N VAL A 112 -17.31 -16.43 0.48
CA VAL A 112 -17.11 -17.63 -0.36
C VAL A 112 -16.77 -18.86 0.48
N ALA A 113 -16.08 -18.70 1.61
CA ALA A 113 -15.69 -19.79 2.50
C ALA A 113 -16.00 -19.44 3.97
N PRO A 114 -17.28 -19.46 4.40
CA PRO A 114 -17.69 -18.99 5.72
C PRO A 114 -17.00 -19.70 6.89
N LEU A 115 -16.80 -21.02 6.78
CA LEU A 115 -16.12 -21.82 7.82
C LEU A 115 -14.65 -21.39 8.02
N LEU A 116 -13.96 -20.96 6.97
CA LEU A 116 -12.62 -20.40 7.09
C LEU A 116 -12.70 -18.95 7.57
N GLY A 117 -13.67 -18.20 7.04
CA GLY A 117 -13.88 -16.78 7.33
C GLY A 117 -14.08 -16.46 8.80
N GLN A 118 -14.68 -17.36 9.58
CA GLN A 118 -14.86 -17.18 11.03
C GLN A 118 -13.53 -17.11 11.82
N TYR A 119 -12.45 -17.66 11.27
CA TYR A 119 -11.12 -17.68 11.91
C TYR A 119 -10.17 -16.61 11.35
N LEU A 120 -10.62 -15.86 10.35
CA LEU A 120 -9.82 -14.85 9.68
C LEU A 120 -9.65 -13.61 10.56
N ARG A 121 -8.42 -13.25 10.89
CA ARG A 121 -8.11 -12.06 11.70
C ARG A 121 -7.96 -10.81 10.84
N LEU A 122 -9.08 -10.21 10.45
CA LEU A 122 -9.08 -8.92 9.73
C LEU A 122 -9.07 -7.74 10.69
N THR A 123 -8.21 -6.77 10.41
CA THR A 123 -8.21 -5.48 11.09
C THR A 123 -8.91 -4.46 10.19
N GLU A 124 -10.15 -4.10 10.51
CA GLU A 124 -11.04 -3.31 9.65
C GLU A 124 -11.14 -1.81 10.02
N ASP A 125 -10.46 -1.40 11.08
CA ASP A 125 -10.33 0.00 11.51
C ASP A 125 -9.83 0.90 10.37
N THR A 126 -10.33 2.12 10.26
CA THR A 126 -9.84 3.07 9.27
C THR A 126 -8.67 3.86 9.84
N VAL A 127 -7.44 3.46 9.49
CA VAL A 127 -6.23 4.13 9.95
C VAL A 127 -5.38 4.51 8.75
N PHE A 128 -5.17 5.81 8.56
CA PHE A 128 -4.30 6.33 7.51
C PHE A 128 -2.83 6.41 7.96
N LEU A 129 -2.61 6.78 9.21
CA LEU A 129 -1.30 6.93 9.85
C LEU A 129 -1.00 5.79 10.83
N GLY A 130 -1.26 4.54 10.45
CA GLY A 130 -1.24 3.45 11.43
C GLY A 130 0.14 3.00 11.90
N ARG A 131 1.21 3.68 11.45
CA ARG A 131 2.55 3.53 12.02
C ARG A 131 2.84 4.50 13.15
N VAL A 132 2.07 5.58 13.32
CA VAL A 132 2.38 6.64 14.30
C VAL A 132 2.49 6.09 15.70
N GLU A 133 1.56 5.24 16.12
CA GLU A 133 1.61 4.61 17.45
C GLU A 133 2.82 3.67 17.57
N ALA A 134 3.07 2.84 16.56
CA ALA A 134 4.20 1.92 16.55
C ALA A 134 5.56 2.64 16.58
N GLU A 135 5.68 3.78 15.90
CA GLU A 135 6.83 4.68 15.92
C GLU A 135 6.99 5.33 17.29
N GLY A 136 5.92 5.89 17.87
CA GLY A 136 5.96 6.43 19.23
C GLY A 136 6.39 5.40 20.29
N HIS A 137 5.98 4.13 20.16
CA HIS A 137 6.46 3.06 21.02
C HIS A 137 7.93 2.68 20.78
N ARG A 138 8.46 2.85 19.56
CA ARG A 138 9.89 2.65 19.29
C ARG A 138 10.71 3.78 19.91
N ASP A 139 10.22 5.01 19.82
CA ASP A 139 10.89 6.18 20.38
C ASP A 139 10.97 6.06 21.91
N LYS A 140 9.87 5.72 22.59
CA LYS A 140 9.89 5.43 24.04
C LYS A 140 10.89 4.33 24.42
N ARG A 141 10.95 3.25 23.64
CA ARG A 141 11.92 2.15 23.85
C ARG A 141 13.37 2.57 23.57
N ARG A 142 13.59 3.58 22.74
CA ARG A 142 14.90 4.17 22.49
C ARG A 142 15.30 5.04 23.69
N GLU A 143 14.42 5.93 24.13
CA GLU A 143 14.62 6.78 25.33
C GLU A 143 14.89 5.95 26.60
N ASP A 144 14.12 4.88 26.83
CA ASP A 144 14.35 3.99 27.98
C ASP A 144 15.71 3.29 27.92
N ARG A 145 16.19 2.95 26.72
CA ARG A 145 17.52 2.37 26.53
C ARG A 145 18.62 3.40 26.79
N GLU A 146 18.41 4.63 26.31
CA GLU A 146 19.31 5.75 26.55
C GLU A 146 19.42 6.07 28.05
N ARG A 147 18.28 6.16 28.75
CA ARG A 147 18.24 6.36 30.20
C ARG A 147 18.99 5.25 30.96
N ARG A 148 18.75 3.98 30.62
CA ARG A 148 19.43 2.84 31.27
C ARG A 148 20.94 2.80 31.03
N ALA A 149 21.40 3.26 29.86
CA ALA A 149 22.82 3.30 29.55
C ALA A 149 23.50 4.48 30.27
N GLN A 150 22.84 5.64 30.37
CA GLN A 150 23.28 6.77 31.21
C GLN A 150 23.35 6.39 32.70
N GLU A 151 22.33 5.71 33.25
CA GLU A 151 22.32 5.19 34.63
C GLU A 151 23.48 4.22 34.91
N ARG A 152 24.00 3.56 33.87
CA ARG A 152 25.13 2.61 33.95
C ARG A 152 26.49 3.26 33.64
N GLY A 153 26.53 4.58 33.46
CA GLY A 153 27.77 5.32 33.22
C GLY A 153 28.33 5.19 31.80
N PHE A 154 27.54 4.73 30.83
CA PHE A 154 27.93 4.74 29.42
C PHE A 154 27.53 6.08 28.78
N GLU A 155 28.47 6.75 28.12
CA GLU A 155 28.17 7.87 27.22
C GLU A 155 27.53 7.32 25.93
N ILE A 156 26.45 7.97 25.47
CA ILE A 156 25.68 7.62 24.27
C ILE A 156 25.70 8.81 23.31
#